data_AF-A0A534CIH6-F1
#
_entry.id   AF-A0A534CIH6-F1
#
_cell.length_a   1.000
_cell.length_b   1.000
_cell.length_c   1.000
_cell.angle_alpha   90.00
_cell.angle_beta   90.00
_cell.angle_gamma   90.00
#
_symmetry.space_group_name_H-M   'P 1'
#
loop_
_entity.id
_entity.type
_entity.pdbx_description
1 polymer ?
#
loop_
_entity_poly.entity_id
_entity_poly.type
_entity_poly.pdbx_seq_one_letter_code
_entity_poly.pdbx_strand_id
1 'polypeptide(L)' 'PVLRTLAAAGLATSRIVPSYSGPPRRYYRITDDGRAMLRQWSAIWRQTRGFVDRFIEGNAP' A
#
# COMPACT_ATOMS: atom_id res chain seq x y z
N PRO A 1 -9.44 9.03 -2.46
CA PRO A 1 -8.32 9.55 -3.30
C PRO A 1 -7.20 8.51 -3.50
N VAL A 2 -6.65 7.93 -2.42
CA VAL A 2 -5.52 6.96 -2.48
C VAL A 2 -5.78 5.74 -3.37
N LEU A 3 -6.90 5.04 -3.19
CA LEU A 3 -7.20 3.84 -4.00
C LEU A 3 -7.31 4.14 -5.51
N ARG A 4 -7.80 5.33 -5.87
CA ARG A 4 -7.90 5.75 -7.27
C ARG A 4 -6.53 6.06 -7.85
N THR A 5 -5.64 6.67 -7.07
CA THR A 5 -4.25 6.91 -7.46
C THR A 5 -3.48 5.60 -7.61
N LEU A 6 -3.63 4.66 -6.68
CA LEU A 6 -3.03 3.32 -6.80
C LEU A 6 -3.52 2.58 -8.05
N ALA A 7 -4.81 2.75 -8.40
CA ALA A 7 -5.34 2.17 -9.62
C ALA A 7 -4.80 2.85 -10.89
N ALA A 8 -4.70 4.18 -10.89
CA ALA A 8 -4.10 4.93 -11.99
C ALA A 8 -2.61 4.58 -12.19
N ALA A 9 -1.90 4.24 -11.11
CA ALA A 9 -0.50 3.80 -11.14
C ALA A 9 -0.32 2.30 -11.44
N GLY A 10 -1.39 1.55 -11.73
CA GLY A 10 -1.32 0.10 -12.02
C GLY A 10 -1.04 -0.79 -10.79
N LEU A 11 -0.97 -0.23 -9.59
CA LEU A 11 -0.73 -0.95 -8.34
C LEU A 11 -2.00 -1.61 -7.78
N ALA A 12 -3.17 -1.22 -8.27
CA ALA A 12 -4.45 -1.86 -7.99
C ALA A 12 -5.33 -1.90 -9.24
N THR A 13 -6.22 -2.87 -9.33
CA THR A 13 -7.34 -2.82 -10.28
C THR A 13 -8.58 -2.31 -9.58
N SER A 14 -9.51 -1.74 -10.34
CA SER A 14 -10.82 -1.31 -9.83
C SER A 14 -11.94 -1.87 -10.69
N ARG A 15 -13.01 -2.35 -10.06
CA ARG A 15 -14.24 -2.80 -10.73
C ARG A 15 -15.47 -2.21 -10.03
N ILE A 16 -16.46 -1.82 -10.82
CA ILE A 16 -17.77 -1.41 -10.31
C ILE A 16 -18.69 -2.62 -10.33
N VAL A 17 -19.39 -2.86 -9.22
CA VAL A 17 -20.27 -4.01 -9.04
C VAL A 17 -21.65 -3.48 -8.65
N PRO A 18 -22.72 -3.88 -9.35
CA PRO A 18 -24.09 -3.59 -8.92
C PRO A 18 -24.31 -4.11 -7.50
N SER A 19 -25.08 -3.37 -6.70
CA SER A 19 -25.44 -3.82 -5.35
C SER A 19 -26.93 -4.12 -5.29
N TYR A 20 -27.32 -5.15 -4.54
CA TYR A 20 -28.71 -5.61 -4.45
C TYR A 20 -29.66 -4.62 -3.76
N SER A 21 -29.14 -3.64 -3.02
CA SER A 21 -29.96 -2.74 -2.20
C SER A 21 -29.39 -1.32 -2.08
N GLY A 22 -28.72 -0.82 -3.11
CA GLY A 22 -28.13 0.53 -3.06
C GLY A 22 -27.25 0.90 -4.25
N PRO A 23 -26.53 2.03 -4.16
CA PRO A 23 -25.67 2.49 -5.25
C PRO A 23 -24.55 1.48 -5.56
N PRO A 24 -24.05 1.49 -6.82
CA PRO A 24 -23.02 0.54 -7.24
C PRO A 24 -21.73 0.72 -6.41
N ARG A 25 -21.14 -0.42 -6.02
CA ARG A 25 -19.95 -0.44 -5.16
C ARG A 25 -18.69 -0.60 -6.01
N ARG A 26 -17.67 0.19 -5.71
CA ARG A 26 -16.34 0.03 -6.32
C ARG A 26 -15.45 -0.83 -5.44
N TYR A 27 -14.99 -1.96 -5.99
CA TYR A 27 -14.03 -2.85 -5.34
C TYR A 27 -12.66 -2.68 -5.95
N TYR A 28 -11.64 -2.77 -5.12
CA TYR A 28 -10.24 -2.72 -5.53
C TYR A 28 -9.56 -4.04 -5.22
N ARG A 29 -8.62 -4.45 -6.08
CA ARG A 29 -7.77 -5.61 -5.84
C ARG A 29 -6.33 -5.21 -6.15
N ILE A 30 -5.41 -5.51 -5.24
CA ILE A 30 -3.98 -5.26 -5.47
C ILE A 30 -3.46 -6.12 -6.63
N THR A 31 -2.65 -5.54 -7.50
CA THR A 31 -2.00 -6.24 -8.63
C THR A 31 -0.74 -6.99 -8.16
N ASP A 32 -0.12 -7.76 -9.05
CA ASP A 32 1.20 -8.35 -8.77
C ASP A 32 2.27 -7.27 -8.60
N ASP A 33 2.25 -6.23 -9.44
CA ASP A 33 3.13 -5.07 -9.31
C ASP A 33 2.87 -4.31 -8.01
N GLY A 34 1.59 -4.15 -7.63
CA GLY A 34 1.20 -3.59 -6.34
C GLY A 34 1.75 -4.40 -5.17
N ARG A 35 1.71 -5.74 -5.24
CA ARG A 35 2.31 -6.61 -4.23
C ARG A 35 3.83 -6.47 -4.18
N ALA A 36 4.49 -6.36 -5.33
CA ALA A 36 5.94 -6.16 -5.39
C ALA A 36 6.35 -4.82 -4.76
N MET A 37 5.65 -3.74 -5.12
CA MET A 37 5.87 -2.41 -4.57
C MET A 37 5.61 -2.38 -3.06
N LEU A 38 4.53 -3.01 -2.60
CA LEU A 38 4.23 -3.13 -1.17
C LEU A 38 5.37 -3.82 -0.40
N ARG A 39 5.95 -4.89 -0.96
CA ARG A 39 7.11 -5.57 -0.33
C ARG A 39 8.31 -4.64 -0.22
N GLN A 40 8.61 -3.88 -1.28
CA GLN A 40 9.73 -2.92 -1.31
C GLN A 40 9.52 -1.80 -0.27
N TRP A 41 8.37 -1.13 -0.28
CA TRP A 41 8.07 -0.07 0.68
C TRP A 41 8.07 -0.59 2.12
N SER A 42 7.54 -1.79 2.36
CA SER A 42 7.58 -2.40 3.68
C SER A 42 9.01 -2.68 4.15
N ALA A 43 9.91 -3.07 3.23
CA ALA A 43 11.33 -3.27 3.54
C ALA A 43 12.03 -1.94 3.88
N ILE A 44 11.80 -0.90 3.07
CA ILE A 44 12.32 0.46 3.34
C ILE A 44 11.85 0.94 4.70
N TRP A 45 10.56 0.78 5.02
CA TRP A 45 10.02 1.20 6.31
C TRP A 45 10.67 0.48 7.50
N ARG A 46 10.90 -0.83 7.39
CA ARG A 46 11.61 -1.59 8.43
C ARG A 46 13.06 -1.09 8.60
N GLN A 47 13.74 -0.76 7.51
CA GLN A 47 15.10 -0.20 7.56
C GLN A 47 15.10 1.17 8.24
N THR A 48 14.17 2.06 7.86
CA THR A 48 14.02 3.38 8.47
C THR A 48 13.73 3.27 9.95
N ARG A 49 12.82 2.37 10.35
CA ARG A 49 12.54 2.09 11.76
C ARG A 49 13.80 1.65 12.49
N GLY A 50 14.50 0.64 11.98
CA GLY A 50 15.72 0.15 12.63
C GLY A 50 16.83 1.21 12.72
N PHE A 51 16.87 2.18 11.80
CA PHE A 51 17.77 3.33 11.90
C PHE A 51 17.38 4.27 13.06
N VAL A 52 16.09 4.59 13.19
CA VAL A 52 15.58 5.42 14.29
C VAL A 52 15.77 4.72 15.64
N ASP A 53 15.49 3.42 15.70
CA ASP A 53 15.63 2.62 16.93
C ASP A 53 17.09 2.67 17.44
N ARG A 54 18.09 2.49 16.56
CA ARG A 54 19.52 2.61 16.94
C ARG A 54 19.88 3.99 17.50
N PHE A 55 19.28 5.05 16.98
CA PHE A 55 19.51 6.41 17.47
C PHE A 55 18.89 6.62 18.86
N ILE A 56 17.71 6.06 19.09
CA ILE A 56 17.00 6.17 20.39
C ILE A 56 17.65 5.28 21.46
N GLU A 57 18.10 4.09 21.11
CA GLU A 57 18.71 3.12 22.04
C GLU A 57 20.14 3.50 22.45
N GLY A 58 20.69 4.61 21.95
CA GLY A 58 22.04 5.08 22.29
C GLY A 58 23.17 4.26 21.64
N ASN A 59 22.85 3.31 20.76
CA ASN A 59 23.81 2.56 19.95
C ASN A 59 24.17 3.31 18.66
N ALA A 60 24.43 4.61 18.78
CA ALA A 60 25.16 5.33 17.73
C ALA A 60 26.61 4.80 17.69
N PRO A 61 27.23 4.67 16.51
CA PRO A 61 28.68 4.49 16.46
C PRO A 61 29.40 5.66 17.15
#